data_AF-A0AAE0L558-F1
#
_entry.id   AF-A0AAE0L558-F1
#
_cell.length_a   1.000
_cell.length_b   1.000
_cell.length_c   1.000
_cell.angle_alpha   90.00
_cell.angle_beta   90.00
_cell.angle_gamma   90.00
#
_symmetry.space_group_name_H-M   'P 1'
#
loop_
_entity.id
_entity.type
_entity.pdbx_description
1 polymer ?
#
loop_
_entity_poly.entity_id
_entity_poly.type
_entity_poly.pdbx_seq_one_letter_code
_entity_poly.pdbx_strand_id
1 'polypeptide(L)'
;MSSNNAIVGLVTQGGPVVRESQVDSKKDLEKALKVTCEEFIMTCTKLTVEPMLSFITKVTAVKVAALQGGSGAAGGESDSRRLRDHAFAAPEKLAEIVQSVNEALDTKLPTAVGKMKLYLQHPNTRNILFKPIQSNIAEAHGQIAQLLEAEYTPDDAAGIGLLGATELGQKLDLLS
;
A
#
# COMPACT_ATOMS: atom_id res chain seq x y z
N MET A 1 -59.82 14.82 -32.86
CA MET A 1 -58.91 15.52 -31.93
C MET A 1 -57.47 15.07 -32.22
N SER A 2 -56.60 16.00 -32.63
CA SER A 2 -55.13 15.96 -32.53
C SER A 2 -54.28 15.07 -33.47
N SER A 3 -54.40 15.18 -34.80
CA SER A 3 -53.38 14.67 -35.75
C SER A 3 -52.50 15.76 -36.37
N ASN A 4 -53.00 17.01 -36.46
CA ASN A 4 -52.27 18.12 -37.10
C ASN A 4 -51.12 18.70 -36.25
N ASN A 5 -51.04 18.35 -34.96
CA ASN A 5 -49.95 18.78 -34.08
C ASN A 5 -48.80 17.77 -33.97
N ALA A 6 -48.97 16.54 -34.45
CA ALA A 6 -47.94 15.51 -34.33
C ALA A 6 -46.76 15.76 -35.30
N ILE A 7 -47.06 16.14 -36.54
CA ILE A 7 -46.02 16.45 -37.55
C ILE A 7 -45.33 17.78 -37.22
N VAL A 8 -46.08 18.79 -36.78
CA VAL A 8 -45.52 20.07 -36.32
C VAL A 8 -44.67 19.84 -35.06
N GLY A 9 -45.10 19.00 -34.13
CA GLY A 9 -44.31 18.56 -32.97
C GLY A 9 -43.02 17.84 -33.38
N LEU A 10 -43.07 16.96 -34.38
CA LEU A 10 -41.89 16.26 -34.88
C LEU A 10 -40.90 17.19 -35.59
N VAL A 11 -41.37 18.19 -36.34
CA VAL A 11 -40.49 19.18 -37.00
C VAL A 11 -39.92 20.19 -36.00
N THR A 12 -40.68 20.56 -34.96
CA THR A 12 -40.25 21.52 -33.94
C THR A 12 -39.41 20.89 -32.82
N GLN A 13 -39.61 19.60 -32.51
CA GLN A 13 -38.89 18.87 -31.45
C GLN A 13 -37.93 17.79 -31.97
N GLY A 14 -37.96 17.44 -33.26
CA GLY A 14 -37.12 16.40 -33.86
C GLY A 14 -35.83 16.92 -34.52
N GLY A 15 -35.56 18.22 -34.46
CA GLY A 15 -34.25 18.76 -34.83
C GLY A 15 -33.17 18.20 -33.89
N PRO A 16 -32.00 17.78 -34.40
CA PRO A 16 -30.93 17.29 -33.54
C PRO A 16 -30.56 18.37 -32.53
N VAL A 17 -30.83 18.11 -31.24
CA VAL A 17 -30.36 18.96 -30.15
C VAL A 17 -28.86 18.76 -30.08
N VAL A 18 -28.11 19.76 -30.54
CA VAL A 18 -26.66 19.81 -30.34
C VAL A 18 -26.42 19.94 -28.84
N ARG A 19 -26.20 18.81 -28.18
CA ARG A 19 -25.69 18.80 -26.81
C ARG A 19 -24.18 19.00 -26.89
N GLU A 20 -23.75 20.24 -26.67
CA GLU A 20 -22.35 20.51 -26.33
C GLU A 20 -22.05 19.79 -25.01
N SER A 21 -21.43 18.61 -25.11
CA SER A 21 -20.79 17.98 -23.96
C SER A 21 -19.52 18.79 -23.69
N GLN A 22 -19.63 19.77 -22.80
CA GLN A 22 -18.46 20.43 -22.25
C GLN A 22 -17.76 19.42 -21.34
N VAL A 23 -16.85 18.64 -21.92
CA VAL A 23 -15.97 17.75 -21.15
C VAL A 23 -15.08 18.65 -20.29
N ASP A 24 -15.25 18.56 -18.97
CA ASP A 24 -14.42 19.27 -18.00
C ASP A 24 -13.02 18.63 -17.97
N SER A 25 -12.24 18.94 -19.00
CA SER A 25 -10.91 18.41 -19.23
C SER A 25 -9.97 18.75 -18.07
N LYS A 26 -10.24 19.85 -17.36
CA LYS A 26 -9.51 20.24 -16.16
C LYS A 26 -9.81 19.28 -15.02
N LYS A 27 -11.08 19.02 -14.74
CA LYS A 27 -11.49 18.07 -13.69
C LYS A 27 -10.97 16.66 -13.95
N ASP A 28 -11.02 16.20 -15.20
CA ASP A 28 -10.50 14.89 -15.57
C ASP A 28 -8.98 14.81 -15.41
N LEU A 29 -8.26 15.88 -15.77
CA LEU A 29 -6.82 15.98 -15.55
C LEU A 29 -6.46 15.97 -14.06
N GLU A 30 -7.17 16.74 -13.23
CA GLU A 30 -6.96 16.78 -11.77
C GLU A 30 -7.22 15.41 -11.14
N LYS A 31 -8.27 14.71 -11.59
CA LYS A 31 -8.57 13.34 -11.15
C LYS A 31 -7.46 12.36 -11.55
N ALA A 32 -7.03 12.40 -12.81
CA ALA A 32 -5.96 11.53 -13.30
C ALA A 32 -4.63 11.79 -12.58
N LEU A 33 -4.31 13.06 -12.30
CA LEU A 33 -3.13 13.44 -11.53
C LEU A 33 -3.18 12.86 -10.12
N LYS A 34 -4.31 13.00 -9.42
CA LYS A 34 -4.47 12.45 -8.07
C LYS A 34 -4.25 10.94 -8.04
N VAL A 35 -4.90 10.21 -8.95
CA VAL A 35 -4.78 8.75 -9.06
C VAL A 35 -3.33 8.35 -9.33
N THR A 36 -2.67 9.03 -10.27
CA THR A 36 -1.26 8.74 -10.61
C THR A 36 -0.32 8.98 -9.43
N CYS A 37 -0.56 10.04 -8.64
CA CYS A 37 0.21 10.31 -7.42
C CYS A 37 0.01 9.21 -6.37
N GLU A 38 -1.23 8.77 -6.13
CA GLU A 38 -1.55 7.68 -5.21
C GLU A 38 -0.92 6.35 -5.68
N GLU A 39 -1.02 6.03 -6.97
CA GLU A 39 -0.39 4.85 -7.57
C GLU A 39 1.13 4.88 -7.45
N PHE A 40 1.76 6.03 -7.65
CA PHE A 40 3.20 6.21 -7.48
C PHE A 40 3.63 5.95 -6.03
N ILE A 41 2.92 6.53 -5.06
CA ILE A 41 3.17 6.33 -3.62
C ILE A 41 3.07 4.85 -3.27
N MET A 42 2.00 4.19 -3.71
CA MET A 42 1.79 2.77 -3.44
C MET A 42 2.85 1.90 -4.12
N THR A 43 3.23 2.22 -5.36
CA THR A 43 4.26 1.49 -6.10
C THR A 43 5.62 1.58 -5.40
N CYS A 44 6.03 2.77 -4.95
CA CYS A 44 7.29 2.95 -4.22
C CYS A 44 7.26 2.25 -2.86
N THR A 45 6.13 2.30 -2.17
CA THR A 45 5.91 1.58 -0.91
C THR A 45 6.10 0.07 -1.14
N LYS A 46 5.36 -0.52 -2.08
CA LYS A 46 5.44 -1.96 -2.39
C LYS A 46 6.84 -2.37 -2.85
N LEU A 47 7.48 -1.59 -3.71
CA LEU A 47 8.85 -1.84 -4.16
C LEU A 47 9.83 -2.06 -2.97
N THR A 48 9.55 -1.42 -1.84
CA THR A 48 10.39 -1.42 -0.65
C THR A 48 9.95 -2.46 0.37
N VAL A 49 8.66 -2.49 0.74
CA VAL A 49 8.15 -3.25 1.89
C VAL A 49 7.13 -4.35 1.54
N GLU A 50 6.92 -4.69 0.27
CA GLU A 50 6.00 -5.78 -0.14
C GLU A 50 6.22 -7.10 0.64
N PRO A 51 7.47 -7.57 0.88
CA PRO A 51 7.69 -8.80 1.64
C PRO A 51 7.14 -8.73 3.08
N MET A 52 7.31 -7.58 3.75
CA MET A 52 6.76 -7.33 5.08
C MET A 52 5.23 -7.26 5.06
N LEU A 53 4.64 -6.53 4.10
CA LEU A 53 3.19 -6.41 3.98
C LEU A 53 2.52 -7.77 3.73
N SER A 54 3.12 -8.59 2.87
CA SER A 54 2.66 -9.96 2.61
C SER A 54 2.71 -10.82 3.87
N PHE A 55 3.79 -10.70 4.65
CA PHE A 55 3.94 -11.41 5.91
C PHE A 55 2.91 -10.96 6.96
N ILE A 56 2.75 -9.65 7.17
CA ILE A 56 1.76 -9.07 8.08
C ILE A 56 0.34 -9.53 7.72
N THR A 57 0.03 -9.60 6.43
CA THR A 57 -1.27 -10.08 5.95
C THR A 57 -1.50 -11.55 6.31
N LYS A 58 -0.49 -12.41 6.14
CA LYS A 58 -0.55 -13.83 6.54
C LYS A 58 -0.72 -13.98 8.05
N VAL A 59 0.05 -13.22 8.84
CA VAL A 59 -0.03 -13.22 10.30
C VAL A 59 -1.43 -12.78 10.76
N THR A 60 -1.95 -11.71 10.18
CA THR A 60 -3.30 -11.20 10.49
C THR A 60 -4.36 -12.23 10.15
N ALA A 61 -4.27 -12.90 8.99
CA ALA A 61 -5.21 -13.95 8.61
C ALA A 61 -5.20 -15.13 9.60
N VAL A 62 -4.03 -15.58 10.05
CA VAL A 62 -3.90 -16.63 11.07
C VAL A 62 -4.50 -16.17 12.40
N LYS A 63 -4.19 -14.95 12.86
CA LYS A 63 -4.76 -14.40 14.10
C LYS A 63 -6.28 -14.29 14.04
N VAL A 64 -6.83 -13.86 12.91
CA VAL A 64 -8.29 -13.77 12.70
C VAL A 64 -8.93 -15.15 12.67
N ALA A 65 -8.32 -16.12 12.00
CA ALA A 65 -8.82 -17.51 11.97
C ALA A 65 -8.86 -18.11 13.38
N ALA A 66 -7.79 -17.94 14.17
CA ALA A 66 -7.73 -18.42 15.54
C ALA A 66 -8.81 -17.78 16.45
N LEU A 67 -9.17 -16.51 16.22
CA LEU A 67 -10.25 -15.83 16.95
C LEU A 67 -11.65 -16.28 16.50
N GLN A 68 -11.81 -16.69 15.24
CA GLN A 68 -13.09 -17.15 14.67
C GLN A 68 -13.33 -18.66 14.88
N GLY A 69 -12.29 -19.45 15.12
CA GLY A 69 -12.34 -20.89 15.40
C GLY A 69 -12.99 -21.30 16.74
N GLY A 70 -13.54 -20.34 17.50
CA GLY A 70 -14.15 -20.55 18.81
C GLY A 70 -15.60 -21.08 18.82
N SER A 71 -16.25 -21.32 17.68
CA SER A 71 -17.58 -21.94 17.67
C SER A 71 -17.94 -22.58 16.33
N GLY A 72 -17.81 -23.92 16.25
CA GLY A 72 -18.54 -24.72 15.26
C GLY A 72 -17.71 -25.66 14.39
N ALA A 73 -17.62 -26.90 14.83
CA ALA A 73 -17.57 -28.14 14.04
C ALA A 73 -16.46 -28.37 13.00
N ALA A 74 -15.67 -29.41 13.32
CA ALA A 74 -15.14 -30.44 12.41
C ALA A 74 -14.05 -30.06 11.38
N GLY A 75 -12.79 -30.29 11.77
CA GLY A 75 -11.74 -30.73 10.84
C GLY A 75 -10.37 -30.08 11.03
N GLY A 76 -9.54 -30.64 11.93
CA GLY A 76 -8.08 -30.42 11.93
C GLY A 76 -7.50 -29.88 13.24
N GLU A 77 -6.80 -30.75 13.97
CA GLU A 77 -6.11 -30.51 15.25
C GLU A 77 -4.93 -29.52 15.18
N SER A 78 -5.07 -28.30 14.65
CA SER A 78 -3.90 -27.41 14.42
C SER A 78 -4.13 -25.89 14.53
N ASP A 79 -5.13 -25.41 15.27
CA ASP A 79 -5.41 -23.96 15.35
C ASP A 79 -5.15 -23.31 16.73
N SER A 80 -4.26 -23.92 17.52
CA SER A 80 -3.73 -23.35 18.77
C SER A 80 -2.20 -23.37 18.83
N ARG A 81 -1.56 -23.38 17.65
CA ARG A 81 -0.11 -23.24 17.54
C ARG A 81 0.26 -21.76 17.68
N ARG A 82 1.30 -21.46 18.44
CA ARG A 82 1.81 -20.08 18.56
C ARG A 82 2.27 -19.63 17.17
N LEU A 83 2.27 -18.33 16.88
CA LEU A 83 2.61 -17.84 15.53
C LEU A 83 3.97 -18.39 15.05
N ARG A 84 4.94 -18.48 15.98
CA ARG A 84 6.27 -19.06 15.79
C ARG A 84 6.32 -20.55 15.38
N ASP A 85 5.25 -21.31 15.61
CA ASP A 85 5.18 -22.72 15.25
C ASP A 85 4.73 -22.92 13.78
N HIS A 86 4.28 -21.85 13.12
CA HIS A 86 4.02 -21.87 11.69
C HIS A 86 5.32 -21.72 10.92
N ALA A 87 5.57 -22.63 9.97
CA ALA A 87 6.81 -22.64 9.17
C ALA A 87 7.10 -21.34 8.39
N PHE A 88 6.09 -20.49 8.14
CA PHE A 88 6.27 -19.20 7.49
C PHE A 88 6.71 -18.08 8.45
N ALA A 89 6.56 -18.30 9.77
CA ALA A 89 6.88 -17.37 10.85
C ALA A 89 8.05 -17.89 11.71
N ALA A 90 8.86 -18.78 11.15
CA ALA A 90 10.15 -19.13 11.73
C ALA A 90 11.06 -17.87 11.75
N PRO A 91 11.88 -17.66 12.80
CA PRO A 91 12.76 -16.50 12.92
C PRO A 91 13.66 -16.29 11.69
N GLU A 92 14.15 -17.38 11.09
CA GLU A 92 15.00 -17.35 9.91
C GLU A 92 14.26 -16.77 8.69
N LYS A 93 12.98 -17.12 8.54
CA LYS A 93 12.15 -16.58 7.45
C LYS A 93 11.85 -15.11 7.64
N LEU A 94 11.65 -14.68 8.87
CA LEU A 94 11.46 -13.26 9.18
C LEU A 94 12.75 -12.46 8.96
N ALA A 95 13.91 -13.02 9.31
CA ALA A 95 15.21 -12.43 9.00
C ALA A 95 15.44 -12.27 7.48
N GLU A 96 15.13 -13.30 6.68
CA GLU A 96 15.20 -13.22 5.20
C GLU A 96 14.31 -12.09 4.64
N ILE A 97 13.09 -11.94 5.18
CA ILE A 97 12.15 -10.88 4.80
C ILE A 97 12.71 -9.50 5.13
N VAL A 98 13.22 -9.32 6.35
CA VAL A 98 13.78 -8.05 6.82
C VAL A 98 15.05 -7.69 6.04
N GLN A 99 15.92 -8.67 5.76
CA GLN A 99 17.10 -8.47 4.92
C GLN A 99 16.71 -7.99 3.52
N SER A 100 15.74 -8.64 2.88
CA SER A 100 15.25 -8.25 1.55
C SER A 100 14.70 -6.82 1.52
N VAL A 101 14.01 -6.40 2.59
CA VAL A 101 13.52 -5.02 2.74
C VAL A 101 14.67 -4.04 2.97
N ASN A 102 15.65 -4.39 3.81
CA ASN A 102 16.83 -3.56 4.05
C ASN A 102 17.62 -3.34 2.74
N GLU A 103 17.81 -4.39 1.94
CA GLU A 103 18.42 -4.30 0.61
C GLU A 103 17.58 -3.43 -0.34
N ALA A 104 16.25 -3.53 -0.30
CA ALA A 104 15.36 -2.69 -1.08
C ALA A 104 15.42 -1.21 -0.66
N LEU A 105 15.58 -0.92 0.63
CA LEU A 105 15.80 0.41 1.18
C LEU A 105 17.13 1.02 0.72
N ASP A 106 18.17 0.20 0.54
CA ASP A 106 19.49 0.66 0.10
C ASP A 106 19.61 0.81 -1.42
N THR A 107 18.87 0.02 -2.19
CA THR A 107 19.06 -0.05 -3.65
C THR A 107 17.85 0.48 -4.42
N LYS A 108 16.66 -0.06 -4.16
CA LYS A 108 15.46 0.17 -4.96
C LYS A 108 14.81 1.51 -4.64
N LEU A 109 14.65 1.84 -3.36
CA LEU A 109 14.04 3.10 -2.93
C LEU A 109 14.86 4.32 -3.40
N PRO A 110 16.20 4.38 -3.21
CA PRO A 110 16.99 5.50 -3.70
C PRO A 110 16.95 5.63 -5.22
N THR A 111 16.89 4.51 -5.94
CA THR A 111 16.72 4.52 -7.41
C THR A 111 15.38 5.12 -7.83
N ALA A 112 14.27 4.76 -7.15
CA ALA A 112 12.96 5.31 -7.42
C ALA A 112 12.89 6.82 -7.09
N VAL A 113 13.45 7.22 -5.95
CA VAL A 113 13.54 8.63 -5.52
C VAL A 113 14.44 9.43 -6.45
N GLY A 114 15.53 8.86 -6.95
CA GLY A 114 16.40 9.47 -7.94
C GLY A 114 15.65 9.78 -9.24
N LYS A 115 14.85 8.83 -9.74
CA LYS A 115 13.97 9.07 -10.90
C LYS A 115 12.95 10.17 -10.61
N MET A 116 12.32 10.15 -9.44
CA MET A 116 11.39 11.22 -9.03
C MET A 116 12.07 12.60 -9.02
N LYS A 117 13.30 12.69 -8.52
CA LYS A 117 14.10 13.94 -8.53
C LYS A 117 14.41 14.45 -9.94
N LEU A 118 14.59 13.55 -10.92
CA LEU A 118 14.82 13.94 -12.32
C LEU A 118 13.59 14.58 -12.97
N TYR A 119 12.39 14.09 -12.68
CA TYR A 119 11.15 14.58 -13.30
C TYR A 119 10.44 15.68 -12.48
N LEU A 120 10.67 15.75 -11.16
CA LEU A 120 10.06 16.73 -10.27
C LEU A 120 11.12 17.67 -9.67
N GLN A 121 11.24 18.85 -10.28
CA GLN A 121 12.25 19.84 -9.91
C GLN A 121 11.96 20.54 -8.57
N HIS A 122 10.69 20.71 -8.20
CA HIS A 122 10.30 21.42 -6.98
C HIS A 122 10.38 20.53 -5.72
N PRO A 123 11.17 20.92 -4.69
CA PRO A 123 11.30 20.16 -3.44
C PRO A 123 9.97 19.94 -2.73
N ASN A 124 9.08 20.93 -2.73
CA ASN A 124 7.77 20.81 -2.08
C ASN A 124 6.91 19.73 -2.71
N THR A 125 6.88 19.65 -4.05
CA THR A 125 6.13 18.60 -4.78
C THR A 125 6.70 17.22 -4.49
N ARG A 126 8.03 17.09 -4.44
CA ARG A 126 8.68 15.83 -4.04
C ARG A 126 8.30 15.43 -2.62
N ASN A 127 8.34 16.36 -1.67
CA ASN A 127 8.00 16.10 -0.27
C ASN A 127 6.54 15.69 -0.08
N ILE A 128 5.62 16.24 -0.88
CA ILE A 128 4.20 15.85 -0.85
C ILE A 128 4.04 14.36 -1.24
N LEU A 129 4.83 13.87 -2.19
CA LEU A 129 4.81 12.45 -2.59
C LEU A 129 5.64 11.57 -1.66
N PHE A 130 6.77 12.07 -1.17
CA PHE A 130 7.74 11.26 -0.42
C PHE A 130 7.32 11.04 1.04
N LYS A 131 6.70 12.03 1.71
CA LYS A 131 6.23 11.88 3.09
C LYS A 131 5.28 10.68 3.29
N PRO A 132 4.25 10.48 2.44
CA PRO A 132 3.42 9.27 2.51
C PRO A 132 4.22 7.97 2.34
N ILE A 133 5.23 7.96 1.46
CA ILE A 133 6.10 6.78 1.27
C ILE A 133 6.88 6.49 2.56
N GLN A 134 7.49 7.52 3.16
CA GLN A 134 8.20 7.38 4.44
C GLN A 134 7.28 6.86 5.55
N SER A 135 6.07 7.42 5.66
CA SER A 135 5.07 7.03 6.64
C SER A 135 4.67 5.57 6.49
N ASN A 136 4.37 5.11 5.27
CA ASN A 136 3.96 3.74 5.01
C ASN A 136 5.07 2.73 5.31
N ILE A 137 6.32 3.06 4.98
CA ILE A 137 7.49 2.21 5.29
C ILE A 137 7.68 2.13 6.81
N ALA A 138 7.61 3.25 7.51
CA ALA A 138 7.74 3.30 8.97
C ALA A 138 6.63 2.51 9.67
N GLU A 139 5.40 2.59 9.17
CA GLU A 139 4.27 1.81 9.69
C GLU A 139 4.49 0.30 9.51
N ALA A 140 4.93 -0.14 8.33
CA ALA A 140 5.23 -1.55 8.07
C ALA A 140 6.31 -2.09 9.03
N HIS A 141 7.40 -1.33 9.23
CA HIS A 141 8.44 -1.67 10.21
C HIS A 141 7.89 -1.69 11.65
N GLY A 142 7.03 -0.73 12.01
CA GLY A 142 6.40 -0.66 13.31
C GLY A 142 5.49 -1.85 13.60
N GLN A 143 4.73 -2.33 12.61
CA GLN A 143 3.89 -3.52 12.74
C GLN A 143 4.74 -4.79 12.93
N ILE A 144 5.88 -4.92 12.24
CA ILE A 144 6.82 -6.02 12.47
C ILE A 144 7.45 -5.91 13.87
N ALA A 145 7.86 -4.72 14.31
CA ALA A 145 8.44 -4.52 15.64
C ALA A 145 7.47 -4.95 16.75
N GLN A 146 6.20 -4.51 16.67
CA GLN A 146 5.16 -4.94 17.63
C GLN A 146 4.93 -6.45 17.61
N LEU A 147 5.04 -7.08 16.43
CA LEU A 147 4.92 -8.53 16.32
C LEU A 147 6.10 -9.26 16.95
N LEU A 148 7.32 -8.75 16.80
CA LEU A 148 8.52 -9.28 17.43
C LEU A 148 8.41 -9.25 18.95
N GLU A 149 7.98 -8.12 19.51
CA GLU A 149 7.77 -7.95 20.95
C GLU A 149 6.70 -8.89 21.53
N ALA A 150 5.63 -9.16 20.75
CA ALA A 150 4.52 -9.99 21.21
C ALA A 150 4.78 -11.50 21.08
N GLU A 151 5.46 -11.94 20.02
CA GLU A 151 5.46 -13.35 19.60
C GLU A 151 6.86 -13.99 19.59
N TYR A 152 7.95 -13.25 19.74
CA TYR A 152 9.33 -13.73 19.63
C TYR A 152 10.14 -13.46 20.91
N THR A 153 11.26 -14.17 21.08
CA THR A 153 12.16 -13.89 22.21
C THR A 153 13.10 -12.72 21.88
N PRO A 154 13.68 -12.03 22.89
CA PRO A 154 14.62 -10.95 22.64
C PRO A 154 15.85 -11.38 21.83
N ASP A 155 16.30 -12.63 22.00
CA ASP A 155 17.44 -13.19 21.26
C ASP A 155 17.08 -13.41 19.78
N ASP A 156 15.88 -13.89 19.48
CA ASP A 156 15.38 -14.03 18.10
C ASP A 156 15.22 -12.64 17.44
N ALA A 157 14.68 -11.67 18.17
CA ALA A 157 14.47 -10.31 17.68
C ALA A 157 15.80 -9.62 17.32
N ALA A 158 16.85 -9.84 18.12
CA ALA A 158 18.20 -9.34 17.83
C ALA A 158 18.78 -9.96 16.54
N GLY A 159 18.48 -11.24 16.26
CA GLY A 159 18.94 -11.96 15.07
C GLY A 159 18.25 -11.53 13.76
N ILE A 160 17.08 -10.88 13.84
CA ILE A 160 16.28 -10.51 12.67
C ILE A 160 16.78 -9.21 11.99
N GLY A 161 17.53 -8.36 12.71
CA GLY A 161 18.16 -7.18 12.13
C GLY A 161 17.18 -6.10 11.64
N LEU A 162 16.04 -5.95 12.32
CA LEU A 162 15.07 -4.89 12.03
C LEU A 162 15.68 -3.52 12.37
N LEU A 163 15.72 -2.61 11.39
CA LEU A 163 16.14 -1.22 11.62
C LEU A 163 15.25 -0.56 12.67
N GLY A 164 15.86 0.08 13.66
CA GLY A 164 15.13 0.85 14.66
C GLY A 164 14.37 2.02 14.04
N ALA A 165 13.27 2.45 14.66
CA ALA A 165 12.45 3.55 14.15
C ALA A 165 13.26 4.84 13.90
N THR A 166 14.23 5.13 14.78
CA THR A 166 15.13 6.28 14.63
C THR A 166 16.10 6.14 13.46
N GLU A 167 16.71 4.95 13.29
CA GLU A 167 17.66 4.68 12.20
C GLU A 167 16.97 4.69 10.84
N LEU A 168 15.78 4.07 10.77
CA LEU A 168 14.94 4.09 9.58
C LEU A 168 14.54 5.52 9.21
N GLY A 169 14.10 6.31 10.20
CA GLY A 169 13.76 7.73 9.98
C GLY A 169 14.92 8.52 9.40
N GLN A 170 16.11 8.41 10.01
CA GLN A 170 17.31 9.09 9.52
C GLN A 170 17.67 8.66 8.08
N LYS A 171 17.61 7.35 7.79
CA LYS A 171 17.92 6.81 6.46
C LYS A 171 16.94 7.32 5.40
N LEU A 172 15.66 7.39 5.74
CA LEU A 172 14.63 7.91 4.85
C LEU A 172 14.77 9.43 4.65
N ASP A 173 15.12 10.19 5.70
CA ASP A 173 15.29 11.64 5.60
C ASP A 173 16.45 12.04 4.70
N LEU A 174 17.53 11.24 4.66
CA LEU A 174 18.65 11.43 3.72
C LEU A 174 18.22 11.33 2.24
N LEU A 175 17.11 10.66 1.95
CA LEU A 175 16.60 10.48 0.60
C LEU A 175 15.66 11.61 0.15
N SER A 176 15.12 12.42 1.08
CA SER A 176 14.16 13.50 0.78
C SER A 176 14.70 14.57 -0.18
#